data_AF-X0VTN4-F1
#
_entry.id   AF-X0VTN4-F1
#
_cell.length_a   1.000
_cell.length_b   1.000
_cell.length_c   1.000
_cell.angle_alpha   90.00
_cell.angle_beta   90.00
_cell.angle_gamma   90.00
#
_symmetry.space_group_name_H-M   'P 1'
#
loop_
_entity.id
_entity.type
_entity.pdbx_description
1 polymer ?
#
loop_
_entity_poly.entity_id
_entity_poly.type
_entity_poly.pdbx_seq_one_letter_code
_entity_poly.pdbx_strand_id
1 'polypeptide(L)'
;MDTGVLASVDDVTICCFWWGSKWANEQGAIYVQKLYNMVQRCVSIPHRFVCFTNQSRNKFCSGIELAPLRAPFWRRNLPKLNVYKSGTIITGRVLLLDLDIVILKNIDDFIITPGK
;
A
#
# COMPACT_ATOMS: atom_id res chain seq x y z
N MET A 1 21.91 6.83 28.04
CA MET A 1 20.43 6.82 28.03
C MET A 1 20.04 7.45 26.71
N ASP A 2 19.95 6.62 25.68
CA ASP A 2 19.67 7.07 24.32
C ASP A 2 18.17 6.87 24.11
N THR A 3 17.40 7.96 24.23
CA THR A 3 15.97 7.94 23.97
C THR A 3 15.76 7.92 22.47
N GLY A 4 15.96 6.73 21.89
CA GLY A 4 15.51 6.42 20.55
C GLY A 4 14.03 6.77 20.46
N VAL A 5 13.73 7.78 19.64
CA VAL A 5 12.38 8.14 19.27
C VAL A 5 11.77 6.90 18.62
N LEU A 6 11.00 6.14 19.40
CA LEU A 6 10.02 5.23 18.88
C LEU A 6 9.12 6.11 18.01
N ALA A 7 9.30 6.07 16.69
CA ALA A 7 8.32 6.59 15.76
C ALA A 7 6.97 6.07 16.27
N SER A 8 6.04 6.97 16.56
CA SER A 8 4.77 6.57 17.15
C SER A 8 4.20 5.44 16.29
N VAL A 9 3.82 4.33 16.92
CA VAL A 9 3.28 3.13 16.26
C VAL A 9 1.98 3.44 15.52
N ASP A 10 1.49 4.68 15.65
CA ASP A 10 0.16 5.15 15.28
C ASP A 10 0.00 5.49 13.79
N ASP A 11 1.04 5.39 12.96
CA ASP A 11 0.93 5.78 11.55
C ASP A 11 1.72 4.89 10.58
N VAL A 12 1.30 3.62 10.51
CA VAL A 12 1.77 2.67 9.48
C VAL A 12 0.76 2.61 8.34
N THR A 13 1.25 2.79 7.12
CA THR A 13 0.49 2.54 5.90
C THR A 13 1.08 1.39 5.11
N ILE A 14 0.26 0.39 4.80
CA ILE A 14 0.58 -0.64 3.82
C ILE A 14 -0.12 -0.27 2.53
N CYS A 15 0.63 -0.14 1.43
CA CYS A 15 0.06 0.30 0.17
C CYS A 15 0.42 -0.58 -1.02
N CYS A 16 -0.48 -0.56 -2.00
CA CYS A 16 -0.28 -1.18 -3.30
C CYS A 16 -0.76 -0.22 -4.39
N PHE A 17 -0.45 -0.56 -5.65
CA PHE A 17 -0.78 0.25 -6.79
C PHE A 17 -1.53 -0.61 -7.81
N TRP A 18 -2.69 -0.15 -8.26
CA TRP A 18 -3.42 -0.75 -9.36
C TRP A 18 -3.60 0.26 -10.50
N TRP A 19 -2.86 0.06 -11.59
CA TRP A 19 -2.80 0.97 -12.73
C TRP A 19 -2.79 0.26 -14.08
N GLY A 20 -3.15 1.01 -15.13
CA GLY A 20 -3.04 0.59 -16.53
C GLY A 20 -4.18 -0.29 -17.04
N SER A 21 -4.32 -0.36 -18.38
CA SER A 21 -5.37 -1.11 -19.07
C SER A 21 -5.16 -2.64 -19.03
N LYS A 22 -3.90 -3.10 -18.98
CA LYS A 22 -3.54 -4.53 -18.93
C LYS A 22 -4.06 -5.25 -17.68
N TRP A 23 -4.35 -4.49 -16.63
CA TRP A 23 -4.99 -4.95 -15.39
C TRP A 23 -6.32 -4.24 -15.11
N ALA A 24 -6.86 -3.46 -16.06
CA ALA A 24 -8.11 -2.71 -15.89
C ALA A 24 -9.37 -3.58 -15.97
N ASN A 25 -9.22 -4.89 -16.14
CA ASN A 25 -10.31 -5.83 -15.98
C ASN A 25 -10.65 -6.00 -14.49
N GLU A 26 -11.80 -6.62 -14.20
CA GLU A 26 -12.27 -6.86 -12.83
C GLU A 26 -11.28 -7.69 -11.97
N GLN A 27 -10.31 -8.35 -12.61
CA GLN A 27 -9.27 -9.12 -11.94
C GLN A 27 -8.36 -8.24 -11.08
N GLY A 28 -8.11 -6.98 -11.46
CA GLY A 28 -7.31 -6.07 -10.64
C GLY A 28 -7.90 -5.85 -9.23
N ALA A 29 -9.22 -5.71 -9.14
CA ALA A 29 -9.91 -5.62 -7.85
C ALA A 29 -9.76 -6.90 -7.03
N ILE A 30 -9.81 -8.07 -7.67
CA ILE A 30 -9.58 -9.37 -7.03
C ILE A 30 -8.16 -9.45 -6.45
N TYR A 31 -7.13 -9.00 -7.18
CA TYR A 31 -5.76 -9.00 -6.67
C TYR A 31 -5.58 -8.05 -5.48
N VAL A 32 -6.13 -6.84 -5.55
CA VAL A 32 -6.11 -5.90 -4.41
C VAL A 32 -6.81 -6.51 -3.20
N GLN A 33 -7.98 -7.14 -3.39
CA GLN A 33 -8.72 -7.78 -2.31
C GLN A 33 -7.96 -8.98 -1.72
N LYS A 34 -7.30 -9.79 -2.54
CA LYS A 34 -6.46 -10.90 -2.08
C LYS A 34 -5.29 -10.40 -1.25
N LEU A 35 -4.60 -9.36 -1.72
CA LEU A 35 -3.50 -8.74 -0.99
C LEU A 35 -3.98 -8.15 0.34
N TYR A 36 -5.08 -7.39 0.34
CA TYR A 36 -5.71 -6.88 1.56
C TYR A 36 -6.00 -8.02 2.55
N ASN A 37 -6.64 -9.10 2.10
CA ASN A 37 -6.96 -10.25 2.96
C ASN A 37 -5.70 -10.94 3.51
N MET A 38 -4.63 -11.03 2.72
CA MET A 38 -3.35 -11.57 3.19
C MET A 38 -2.73 -10.66 4.26
N VAL A 39 -2.74 -9.35 4.03
CA VAL A 39 -2.24 -8.36 5.00
C VAL A 39 -3.03 -8.42 6.31
N GLN A 40 -4.36 -8.47 6.26
CA GLN A 40 -5.19 -8.60 7.47
C GLN A 40 -4.90 -9.86 8.31
N ARG A 41 -4.41 -10.94 7.67
CA ARG A 41 -4.07 -12.20 8.36
C ARG A 41 -2.62 -12.28 8.80
N CYS A 42 -1.71 -11.59 8.12
CA CYS A 42 -0.27 -11.76 8.25
C CYS A 42 0.45 -10.53 8.83
N VAL A 43 -0.27 -9.46 9.15
CA VAL A 43 0.29 -8.27 9.81
C VAL A 43 -0.45 -8.06 11.12
N SER A 44 0.28 -8.01 12.23
CA SER A 44 -0.32 -7.77 13.55
C SER A 44 -0.25 -6.30 13.97
N ILE A 45 0.66 -5.54 13.35
CA ILE A 45 0.81 -4.11 13.60
C ILE A 45 -0.42 -3.36 13.08
N PRO A 46 -1.05 -2.48 13.89
CA PRO A 46 -2.14 -1.62 13.42
C PRO A 46 -1.69 -0.80 12.20
N HIS A 47 -2.47 -0.83 11.12
CA HIS A 47 -2.11 -0.17 9.88
C HIS A 47 -3.33 0.26 9.07
N ARG A 48 -3.11 1.24 8.19
CA ARG A 48 -4.02 1.56 7.09
C ARG A 48 -3.65 0.74 5.86
N PHE A 49 -4.65 0.31 5.09
CA PHE A 49 -4.42 -0.34 3.80
C PHE A 49 -4.89 0.56 2.66
N VAL A 50 -3.95 1.03 1.85
CA VAL A 50 -4.20 2.02 0.78
C VAL A 50 -3.92 1.43 -0.60
N CYS A 51 -4.88 1.52 -1.51
CA CYS A 51 -4.67 1.23 -2.93
C CYS A 51 -4.59 2.53 -3.73
N PHE A 52 -3.46 2.77 -4.39
CA PHE A 52 -3.32 3.85 -5.37
C PHE A 52 -3.92 3.44 -6.70
N THR A 53 -5.02 4.09 -7.09
CA THR A 53 -5.76 3.73 -8.29
C THR A 53 -6.65 4.87 -8.78
N ASN A 54 -7.08 4.80 -10.04
CA ASN A 54 -8.11 5.66 -10.62
C ASN A 54 -9.42 4.88 -10.89
N GLN A 55 -9.54 3.67 -10.33
CA GLN A 55 -10.72 2.82 -10.45
C GLN A 55 -11.82 3.26 -9.48
N SER A 56 -13.07 2.94 -9.82
CA SER A 56 -14.24 3.32 -9.01
C SER A 56 -14.30 2.58 -7.67
N ARG A 57 -14.72 3.28 -6.60
CA ARG A 57 -14.81 2.76 -5.23
C ARG A 57 -15.72 1.54 -5.08
N ASN A 58 -16.75 1.41 -5.92
CA ASN A 58 -17.69 0.28 -5.90
C ASN A 58 -17.04 -1.09 -6.16
N LYS A 59 -15.77 -1.14 -6.58
CA LYS A 59 -15.01 -2.39 -6.79
C LYS A 59 -14.28 -2.88 -5.53
N PHE A 60 -14.30 -2.14 -4.42
CA PHE A 60 -13.48 -2.41 -3.23
C PHE A 60 -14.33 -2.54 -1.97
N CYS A 61 -13.88 -3.36 -1.02
CA CYS A 61 -14.49 -3.42 0.31
C CYS A 61 -14.25 -2.12 1.11
N SER A 62 -14.98 -1.94 2.22
CA SER A 62 -14.92 -0.74 3.06
C SER A 62 -13.55 -0.49 3.70
N GLY A 63 -12.83 -1.56 4.05
CA GLY A 63 -11.51 -1.48 4.70
C GLY A 63 -10.35 -1.08 3.79
N ILE A 64 -10.54 -1.04 2.47
CA ILE A 64 -9.52 -0.57 1.52
C ILE A 64 -9.70 0.93 1.28
N GLU A 65 -8.73 1.73 1.69
CA GLU A 65 -8.67 3.15 1.36
C GLU A 65 -8.16 3.34 -0.08
N LEU A 66 -8.67 4.35 -0.78
CA LEU A 66 -8.26 4.65 -2.15
C LEU A 66 -7.50 5.98 -2.21
N ALA A 67 -6.32 5.96 -2.82
CA ALA A 67 -5.55 7.14 -3.13
C ALA A 67 -5.56 7.38 -4.65
N PRO A 68 -5.75 8.63 -5.13
CA PRO A 68 -5.77 8.90 -6.55
C PRO A 68 -4.37 8.68 -7.15
N LEU A 69 -4.29 7.91 -8.23
CA LEU A 69 -3.04 7.69 -8.94
C LEU A 69 -2.82 8.79 -10.00
N ARG A 70 -2.13 9.85 -9.60
CA ARG A 70 -1.77 10.98 -10.48
C ARG A 70 -0.42 10.74 -11.16
N ALA A 71 -0.31 9.62 -11.87
CA ALA A 71 0.89 9.22 -12.59
C ALA A 71 0.64 9.31 -14.11
N PRO A 72 1.23 10.27 -14.80
CA PRO A 72 1.05 10.39 -16.24
C PRO A 72 1.76 9.26 -17.00
N PHE A 73 1.12 8.74 -18.04
CA PHE A 73 1.58 7.54 -18.71
C PHE A 73 2.60 7.86 -19.81
N TRP A 74 3.87 7.98 -19.45
CA TRP A 74 4.99 8.16 -20.40
C TRP A 74 6.18 7.27 -20.07
N ARG A 75 7.07 7.07 -21.06
CA ARG A 75 8.30 6.27 -20.91
C ARG A 75 9.10 6.77 -19.71
N ARG A 76 9.45 5.86 -18.79
CA ARG A 76 10.24 6.08 -17.55
C ARG A 76 9.49 6.68 -16.36
N ASN A 77 8.17 6.88 -16.43
CA ASN A 77 7.43 7.16 -15.20
C ASN A 77 7.36 5.91 -14.31
N LEU A 78 7.59 6.06 -13.01
CA LEU A 78 7.43 5.02 -11.99
C LEU A 78 6.24 5.39 -11.10
N PRO A 79 5.01 4.93 -11.41
CA PRO A 79 3.80 5.29 -10.66
C PRO A 79 3.92 5.06 -9.16
N LYS A 80 4.66 4.02 -8.74
CA LYS A 80 4.94 3.67 -7.34
C LYS A 80 5.57 4.83 -6.54
N LEU A 81 6.33 5.71 -7.19
CA LEU A 81 6.93 6.87 -6.53
C LEU A 81 5.92 7.94 -6.09
N ASN A 82 4.64 7.85 -6.49
CA ASN A 82 3.61 8.77 -5.99
C ASN A 82 3.40 8.68 -4.47
N VAL A 83 3.84 7.58 -3.85
CA VAL A 83 3.87 7.46 -2.39
C VAL A 83 4.67 8.59 -1.72
N TYR A 84 5.68 9.15 -2.39
CA TYR A 84 6.56 10.21 -1.87
C TYR A 84 6.18 11.63 -2.33
N LYS A 85 5.08 11.77 -3.09
CA LYS A 85 4.70 13.07 -3.65
C LYS A 85 4.15 13.98 -2.55
N SER A 86 4.52 15.26 -2.59
CA SER A 86 3.90 16.27 -1.73
C SER A 86 2.37 16.28 -1.90
N GLY A 87 1.64 16.33 -0.77
CA GLY A 87 0.17 16.23 -0.74
C GLY A 87 -0.39 14.82 -0.93
N THR A 88 0.44 13.79 -0.80
CA THR A 88 -0.03 12.39 -0.67
C THR A 88 -0.78 12.17 0.65
N ILE A 89 -1.65 11.16 0.69
CA ILE A 89 -2.38 10.75 1.92
C ILE A 89 -1.54 9.87 2.85
N ILE A 90 -0.33 9.53 2.42
CA ILE A 90 0.59 8.66 3.11
C ILE A 90 1.36 9.48 4.13
N THR A 91 1.28 9.06 5.37
CA THR A 91 1.93 9.67 6.52
C THR A 91 2.67 8.57 7.29
N GLY A 92 3.67 8.96 8.07
CA GLY A 92 4.47 8.03 8.87
C GLY A 92 5.23 7.00 8.04
N ARG A 93 5.19 5.73 8.48
CA ARG A 93 5.93 4.62 7.89
C ARG A 93 5.11 3.94 6.80
N VAL A 94 5.73 3.69 5.65
CA VAL A 94 5.08 3.01 4.53
C VAL A 94 5.75 1.69 4.15
N LEU A 95 4.95 0.64 3.98
CA LEU A 95 5.34 -0.62 3.34
C LEU A 95 4.61 -0.73 1.99
N LEU A 96 5.37 -0.70 0.90
CA LEU A 96 4.84 -0.81 -0.46
C LEU A 96 4.94 -2.27 -0.93
N LEU A 97 3.80 -2.84 -1.34
CA LEU A 97 3.69 -4.23 -1.78
C LEU A 97 3.15 -4.31 -3.21
N ASP A 98 3.72 -5.21 -4.00
CA ASP A 98 3.20 -5.54 -5.33
C ASP A 98 1.96 -6.43 -5.25
N LEU A 99 1.14 -6.42 -6.31
CA LEU A 99 -0.07 -7.24 -6.39
C LEU A 99 0.19 -8.71 -6.74
N ASP A 100 1.40 -9.03 -7.19
CA ASP A 100 1.82 -10.37 -7.63
C ASP A 100 2.59 -11.16 -6.56
N ILE A 101 2.47 -10.76 -5.29
CA ILE A 101 3.07 -11.47 -4.15
C ILE A 101 2.06 -12.41 -3.48
N VAL A 102 2.60 -13.36 -2.72
CA VAL A 102 1.83 -14.20 -1.79
C VAL A 102 2.46 -14.11 -0.41
N ILE A 103 1.68 -13.72 0.59
CA ILE A 103 2.12 -13.61 1.99
C ILE A 103 1.57 -14.82 2.75
N LEU A 104 2.47 -15.68 3.22
CA LEU A 104 2.12 -16.95 3.89
C LEU A 104 2.25 -16.92 5.42
N LYS A 105 3.04 -15.97 5.94
CA LYS A 105 3.41 -15.87 7.35
C LYS A 105 3.49 -14.41 7.76
N ASN A 106 3.66 -14.17 9.06
CA ASN A 106 3.83 -12.83 9.62
C ASN A 106 4.98 -12.07 8.93
N ILE A 107 4.76 -10.79 8.61
CA ILE A 107 5.73 -9.91 7.93
C ILE A 107 6.00 -8.61 8.71
N ASP A 108 5.72 -8.57 10.02
CA ASP A 108 5.88 -7.38 10.85
C ASP A 108 7.33 -6.85 10.86
N ASP A 109 8.31 -7.74 10.71
CA ASP A 109 9.74 -7.38 10.61
C ASP A 109 10.02 -6.38 9.49
N PHE A 110 9.34 -6.46 8.35
CA PHE A 110 9.51 -5.48 7.26
C PHE A 110 8.98 -4.09 7.62
N ILE A 111 8.11 -4.00 8.63
CA ILE A 111 7.54 -2.76 9.13
C ILE A 111 8.44 -2.20 10.23
N ILE A 112 8.85 -2.98 11.23
CA ILE A 112 9.60 -2.44 12.37
C ILE A 112 11.09 -2.21 12.07
N THR A 113 11.65 -2.87 11.06
CA THR A 113 13.08 -2.74 10.75
C THR A 113 13.42 -1.29 10.37
N PRO A 114 14.38 -0.64 11.06
CA PRO A 114 14.83 0.70 10.70
C PRO A 114 15.38 0.75 9.27
N GLY A 115 15.10 1.84 8.54
CA GLY A 115 15.77 2.11 7.28
C GLY A 115 17.27 2.33 7.51
N LYS A 116 18.10 1.94 6.54
CA LYS A 116 19.53 2.27 6.52
C LYS A 116 19.78 3.64 5.93
#